data_AF-A0A0W1D7T6-F1
#
_entry.id   AF-A0A0W1D7T6-F1
#
_cell.length_a   1.000
_cell.length_b   1.000
_cell.length_c   1.000
_cell.angle_alpha   90.00
_cell.angle_beta   90.00
_cell.angle_gamma   90.00
#
_symmetry.space_group_name_H-M   'P 1'
#
loop_
_entity.id
_entity.type
_entity.pdbx_description
1 polymer ?
#
loop_
_entity_poly.entity_id
_entity_poly.type
_entity_poly.pdbx_seq_one_letter_code
_entity_poly.pdbx_strand_id
1 'polypeptide(L)'
;MGIGPIHDGTYTGSTEWTLRESVYPRWPVDVVCVPNELRIEEGRSLAAPKDFASILYEGQPVASESRTHLKVEPFTWRCLVEALDKTLADLRKPLPPQSERYGQQMRQKLNEPGAFEDIVPALERHEAEFWEKYGAMLNEPEPFDLDPKERERRANMRANADRRAARIREVEALLAANPTPAALIERLEHEQSEGWRAQAADHLESYRSTIAHDALDDPITTDDMEKTKQVLGDPDREIWALGWGYTEGKGLPVTVERRKLSVVEQLNRNIPTASIAVATRYYFDPIKRNLIPAPVVAALEAGWRQLSENRPHRMGGYHDGLQSDAQPGPADKLLLMQFATDYPMHWLWGDCGAVYCFIRPGDLEARAWDRAEFHLECH
;
A
#
# COMPACT_ATOMS: atom_id res chain seq x y z
N MET A 1 21.77 -22.47 -19.01
CA MET A 1 20.57 -22.44 -19.86
C MET A 1 19.81 -21.20 -19.45
N GLY A 2 19.68 -20.22 -20.36
CA GLY A 2 19.03 -18.95 -20.04
C GLY A 2 17.53 -19.13 -19.93
N ILE A 3 16.96 -18.83 -18.76
CA ILE A 3 15.52 -18.64 -18.62
C ILE A 3 15.24 -17.25 -19.20
N GLY A 4 14.60 -17.26 -20.38
CA GLY A 4 14.25 -16.06 -21.17
C GLY A 4 13.08 -15.28 -20.56
N PRO A 5 12.68 -14.16 -21.21
CA PRO A 5 11.83 -13.15 -20.60
C PRO A 5 10.39 -13.63 -20.38
N ILE A 6 9.77 -12.97 -19.41
CA ILE A 6 8.35 -13.03 -19.06
C ILE A 6 7.49 -13.06 -20.33
N HIS A 7 6.98 -14.26 -20.63
CA HIS A 7 6.00 -14.59 -21.68
C HIS A 7 6.43 -14.29 -23.14
N ASP A 8 7.26 -15.15 -23.74
CA ASP A 8 7.65 -15.05 -25.16
C ASP A 8 6.75 -15.84 -26.14
N GLY A 9 5.68 -16.49 -25.64
CA GLY A 9 4.75 -17.30 -26.46
C GLY A 9 5.39 -18.52 -27.12
N THR A 10 6.66 -18.81 -26.86
CA THR A 10 7.42 -19.88 -27.52
C THR A 10 7.51 -21.11 -26.62
N TYR A 11 7.56 -20.93 -25.29
CA TYR A 11 7.74 -22.03 -24.33
C TYR A 11 6.51 -22.41 -23.48
N THR A 12 5.48 -21.56 -23.39
CA THR A 12 4.32 -21.80 -22.49
C THR A 12 3.10 -22.43 -23.14
N GLY A 13 3.08 -22.59 -24.47
CA GLY A 13 1.94 -23.13 -25.21
C GLY A 13 0.72 -22.20 -25.18
N SER A 14 0.13 -21.92 -26.35
CA SER A 14 -1.12 -21.17 -26.42
C SER A 14 -2.30 -22.09 -26.10
N THR A 15 -2.99 -21.84 -24.99
CA THR A 15 -4.26 -22.51 -24.65
C THR A 15 -5.31 -21.46 -24.34
N GLU A 16 -6.56 -21.66 -24.77
CA GLU A 16 -7.62 -20.62 -24.67
C GLU A 16 -7.89 -20.14 -23.23
N TRP A 17 -7.57 -20.94 -22.21
CA TRP A 17 -7.77 -20.54 -20.81
C TRP A 17 -6.73 -19.53 -20.33
N THR A 18 -5.52 -19.54 -20.90
CA THR A 18 -4.50 -18.52 -20.57
C THR A 18 -4.88 -17.15 -21.10
N LEU A 19 -5.87 -17.02 -22.01
CA LEU A 19 -6.37 -15.78 -22.63
C LEU A 19 -7.52 -15.07 -21.88
N ARG A 20 -8.00 -15.62 -20.75
CA ARG A 20 -9.10 -15.02 -19.98
C ARG A 20 -8.60 -13.92 -19.05
N GLU A 21 -9.27 -12.76 -18.99
CA GLU A 21 -8.96 -11.67 -18.04
C GLU A 21 -8.94 -12.14 -16.58
N SER A 22 -9.76 -13.13 -16.22
CA SER A 22 -9.78 -13.73 -14.88
C SER A 22 -8.54 -14.57 -14.55
N VAL A 23 -7.67 -14.83 -15.54
CA VAL A 23 -6.46 -15.66 -15.45
C VAL A 23 -5.21 -14.91 -15.96
N TYR A 24 -5.36 -13.72 -16.54
CA TYR A 24 -4.29 -12.92 -17.14
C TYR A 24 -3.62 -11.98 -16.13
N PRO A 25 -2.33 -11.61 -16.32
CA PRO A 25 -1.19 -12.40 -16.77
C PRO A 25 -0.17 -12.42 -15.63
N ARG A 26 0.02 -13.56 -14.97
CA ARG A 26 0.93 -13.56 -13.82
C ARG A 26 2.02 -14.60 -13.89
N TRP A 27 1.95 -15.55 -14.82
CA TRP A 27 3.06 -16.48 -15.03
C TRP A 27 4.26 -15.77 -15.64
N PRO A 28 5.30 -15.61 -14.81
CA PRO A 28 6.33 -16.61 -14.74
C PRO A 28 6.26 -17.28 -13.36
N VAL A 29 5.59 -18.43 -13.27
CA VAL A 29 5.98 -19.35 -12.21
C VAL A 29 7.32 -19.88 -12.69
N ASP A 30 8.40 -19.31 -12.18
CA ASP A 30 9.70 -19.97 -12.24
C ASP A 30 9.60 -21.21 -11.37
N VAL A 31 8.98 -22.26 -11.92
CA VAL A 31 9.06 -23.60 -11.36
C VAL A 31 10.51 -24.01 -11.54
N VAL A 32 11.31 -23.68 -10.54
CA VAL A 32 12.74 -23.94 -10.57
C VAL A 32 13.03 -25.35 -10.10
N CYS A 33 13.95 -26.01 -10.78
CA CYS A 33 14.68 -27.12 -10.19
C CYS A 33 15.85 -26.53 -9.40
N VAL A 34 15.66 -26.32 -8.10
CA VAL A 34 16.76 -25.93 -7.19
C VAL A 34 17.62 -27.16 -6.93
N PRO A 35 18.96 -27.04 -6.82
CA PRO A 35 19.77 -28.11 -6.27
C PRO A 35 19.21 -28.58 -4.93
N ASN A 36 19.18 -29.90 -4.69
CA ASN A 36 18.80 -30.48 -3.40
C ASN A 36 19.94 -30.32 -2.39
N GLU A 37 20.24 -29.07 -2.08
CA GLU A 37 21.27 -28.67 -1.14
C GLU A 37 20.61 -27.97 0.04
N LEU A 38 20.96 -28.42 1.23
CA LEU A 38 20.47 -27.85 2.47
C LEU A 38 21.55 -26.95 3.06
N ARG A 39 21.14 -25.75 3.46
CA ARG A 39 21.96 -24.81 4.20
C ARG A 39 21.40 -24.61 5.58
N ILE A 40 22.29 -24.38 6.54
CA ILE A 40 21.92 -23.99 7.89
C ILE A 40 22.29 -22.51 8.03
N GLU A 41 21.28 -21.66 8.19
CA GLU A 41 21.44 -20.22 8.37
C GLU A 41 20.64 -19.80 9.61
N GLU A 42 21.28 -19.10 10.55
CA GLU A 42 20.64 -18.61 11.79
C GLU A 42 19.88 -19.70 12.58
N GLY A 43 20.37 -20.94 12.53
CA GLY A 43 19.75 -22.09 13.22
C GLY A 43 18.57 -22.73 12.46
N ARG A 44 18.24 -22.25 11.25
CA ARG A 44 17.21 -22.80 10.38
C ARG A 44 17.81 -23.57 9.21
N SER A 45 17.12 -24.62 8.77
CA SER A 45 17.48 -25.35 7.55
C SER A 45 16.71 -24.82 6.35
N LEU A 46 17.41 -24.29 5.35
CA LEU A 46 16.85 -23.65 4.16
C LEU A 46 17.32 -24.36 2.88
N ALA A 47 16.44 -24.39 1.88
CA ALA A 47 16.72 -25.02 0.59
C ALA A 47 17.09 -24.00 -0.50
N ALA A 48 16.41 -22.86 -0.58
CA ALA A 48 16.75 -21.80 -1.54
C ALA A 48 18.10 -21.14 -1.21
N PRO A 49 18.91 -20.79 -2.22
CA PRO A 49 20.09 -19.92 -2.05
C PRO A 49 19.77 -18.57 -1.47
N LYS A 50 20.65 -18.01 -0.64
CA LYS A 50 20.56 -16.60 -0.30
C LYS A 50 20.57 -15.77 -1.59
N ASP A 51 19.71 -14.75 -1.64
CA ASP A 51 19.51 -13.89 -2.81
C ASP A 51 19.17 -14.68 -4.10
N PHE A 52 18.35 -15.73 -3.96
CA PHE A 52 18.04 -16.67 -5.03
C PHE A 52 17.45 -16.00 -6.25
N ALA A 53 16.64 -14.96 -6.08
CA ALA A 53 16.11 -14.18 -7.19
C ALA A 53 17.22 -13.63 -8.10
N SER A 54 18.30 -13.08 -7.52
CA SER A 54 19.44 -12.56 -8.28
C SER A 54 20.23 -13.66 -9.00
N ILE A 55 20.25 -14.87 -8.44
CA ILE A 55 20.85 -16.05 -9.07
C ILE A 55 19.98 -16.54 -10.23
N LEU A 56 18.67 -16.58 -10.02
CA LEU A 56 17.69 -17.04 -11.01
C LEU A 56 17.65 -16.13 -12.23
N TYR A 57 17.72 -14.81 -12.02
CA TYR A 57 17.70 -13.81 -13.09
C TYR A 57 19.05 -13.11 -13.24
N GLU A 58 20.12 -13.90 -13.38
CA GLU A 58 21.47 -13.37 -13.56
C GLU A 58 21.52 -12.31 -14.68
N GLY A 59 22.11 -11.15 -14.37
CA GLY A 59 22.22 -10.02 -15.29
C GLY A 59 20.94 -9.19 -15.45
N GLN A 60 19.85 -9.54 -14.77
CA GLN A 60 18.61 -8.75 -14.75
C GLN A 60 18.43 -8.05 -13.41
N PRO A 61 17.90 -6.82 -13.39
CA PRO A 61 17.54 -6.16 -12.14
C PRO A 61 16.45 -6.93 -11.41
N VAL A 62 16.66 -7.13 -10.10
CA VAL A 62 15.69 -7.65 -9.13
C VAL A 62 15.51 -6.57 -8.08
N ALA A 63 14.27 -6.21 -7.76
CA ALA A 63 14.02 -5.23 -6.73
C ALA A 63 14.28 -5.83 -5.33
N SER A 64 14.93 -5.11 -4.43
CA SER A 64 15.04 -5.49 -3.01
C SER A 64 13.72 -5.16 -2.30
N GLU A 65 13.02 -6.18 -1.80
CA GLU A 65 11.76 -6.18 -1.02
C GLU A 65 10.72 -5.03 -1.11
N SER A 66 9.46 -5.47 -1.18
CA SER A 66 8.19 -4.75 -1.06
C SER A 66 7.80 -3.81 -2.23
N ARG A 67 6.73 -4.22 -2.92
CA ARG A 67 5.98 -3.42 -3.91
C ARG A 67 5.33 -2.16 -3.34
N THR A 68 5.45 -1.88 -2.04
CA THR A 68 4.67 -0.86 -1.35
C THR A 68 5.01 0.58 -1.75
N HIS A 69 5.94 0.80 -2.68
CA HIS A 69 6.46 2.15 -2.93
C HIS A 69 6.58 2.56 -4.41
N LEU A 70 6.19 1.72 -5.38
CA LEU A 70 6.23 2.16 -6.78
C LEU A 70 5.11 3.19 -7.01
N LYS A 71 5.50 4.46 -7.05
CA LYS A 71 4.62 5.58 -7.37
C LYS A 71 4.60 5.79 -8.88
N VAL A 72 3.61 5.20 -9.54
CA VAL A 72 3.40 5.37 -10.98
C VAL A 72 2.34 6.44 -11.21
N GLU A 73 2.78 7.59 -11.72
CA GLU A 73 1.89 8.62 -12.23
C GLU A 73 1.11 8.11 -13.46
N PRO A 74 -0.10 8.63 -13.73
CA PRO A 74 -0.89 8.18 -14.85
C PRO A 74 -0.17 8.54 -16.16
N PHE A 75 -0.09 7.59 -17.07
CA PHE A 75 0.56 7.75 -18.39
C PHE A 75 -0.45 7.68 -19.55
N THR A 76 -1.69 7.27 -19.29
CA THR A 76 -2.83 7.36 -20.21
C THR A 76 -4.09 7.79 -19.45
N TRP A 77 -5.10 8.25 -20.19
CA TRP A 77 -6.42 8.56 -19.62
C TRP A 77 -7.07 7.35 -18.93
N ARG A 78 -6.77 6.12 -19.37
CA ARG A 78 -7.23 4.89 -18.72
C ARG A 78 -6.75 4.79 -17.28
N CYS A 79 -5.50 5.16 -16.99
CA CYS A 79 -4.97 5.18 -15.62
C CYS A 79 -5.77 6.12 -14.72
N LEU A 80 -6.06 7.32 -15.23
CA LEU A 80 -6.83 8.31 -14.49
C LEU A 80 -8.27 7.84 -14.29
N VAL A 81 -8.93 7.32 -15.33
CA VAL A 81 -10.30 6.79 -15.25
C VAL A 81 -10.43 5.69 -14.20
N GLU A 82 -9.51 4.73 -14.15
CA GLU A 82 -9.57 3.67 -13.14
C GLU A 82 -9.29 4.18 -11.72
N ALA A 83 -8.43 5.20 -11.58
CA ALA A 83 -8.23 5.87 -10.30
C ALA A 83 -9.48 6.65 -9.85
N LEU A 84 -10.19 7.30 -10.78
CA LEU A 84 -11.48 7.96 -10.53
C LEU A 84 -12.53 6.93 -10.11
N ASP A 85 -12.69 5.84 -10.87
CA ASP A 85 -13.70 4.80 -10.59
C ASP A 85 -13.44 4.14 -9.21
N LYS A 86 -12.17 3.90 -8.86
CA LYS A 86 -11.80 3.41 -7.52
C LYS A 86 -12.14 4.43 -6.43
N THR A 87 -11.86 5.71 -6.66
CA THR A 87 -12.18 6.81 -5.72
C THR A 87 -13.69 6.95 -5.55
N LEU A 88 -14.46 6.83 -6.63
CA LEU A 88 -15.92 6.82 -6.61
C LEU A 88 -16.45 5.66 -5.74
N ALA A 89 -15.90 4.46 -5.95
CA ALA A 89 -16.25 3.29 -5.15
C ALA A 89 -15.92 3.53 -3.66
N ASP A 90 -14.76 4.11 -3.34
CA ASP A 90 -14.36 4.43 -1.97
C ASP A 90 -15.27 5.48 -1.30
N LEU A 91 -15.75 6.48 -2.05
CA LEU A 91 -16.72 7.48 -1.57
C LEU A 91 -18.12 6.89 -1.36
N ARG A 92 -18.51 5.93 -2.20
CA ARG A 92 -19.81 5.24 -2.13
C ARG A 92 -19.87 4.12 -1.09
N LYS A 93 -18.72 3.66 -0.57
CA LYS A 93 -18.69 2.66 0.51
C LYS A 93 -19.53 3.16 1.70
N PRO A 94 -20.47 2.33 2.21
CA PRO A 94 -21.23 2.67 3.41
C PRO A 94 -20.28 2.96 4.56
N LEU A 95 -20.56 4.04 5.28
CA LEU A 95 -19.86 4.30 6.54
C LEU A 95 -20.42 3.35 7.61
N PRO A 96 -19.60 2.98 8.61
CA PRO A 96 -20.13 2.31 9.79
C PRO A 96 -21.17 3.22 10.48
N PRO A 97 -22.09 2.63 11.28
CA PRO A 97 -23.03 3.39 12.09
C PRO A 97 -22.35 4.53 12.83
N GLN A 98 -23.03 5.67 13.02
CA GLN A 98 -22.47 6.85 13.70
C GLN A 98 -21.77 6.48 15.03
N SER A 99 -22.42 5.65 15.84
CA SER A 99 -21.92 5.14 17.13
C SER A 99 -20.63 4.32 17.03
N GLU A 100 -20.23 3.87 15.84
CA GLU A 100 -19.06 3.03 15.58
C GLU A 100 -17.99 3.75 14.76
N ARG A 101 -18.22 5.01 14.31
CA ARG A 101 -17.26 5.76 13.49
C ARG A 101 -15.95 6.05 14.21
N TYR A 102 -16.03 6.32 15.50
CA TYR A 102 -14.87 6.30 16.39
C TYR A 102 -14.81 4.93 17.06
N GLY A 103 -13.70 4.22 16.84
CA GLY A 103 -13.49 2.89 17.41
C GLY A 103 -13.61 2.90 18.93
N GLN A 104 -14.05 1.77 19.50
CA GLN A 104 -14.28 1.64 20.95
C GLN A 104 -13.07 2.08 21.79
N GLN A 105 -11.86 1.79 21.30
CA GLN A 105 -10.62 2.20 21.95
C GLN A 105 -10.48 3.72 22.08
N MET A 106 -10.80 4.51 21.04
CA MET A 106 -10.74 5.97 21.11
C MET A 106 -11.77 6.51 22.11
N ARG A 107 -13.00 5.97 22.10
CA ARG A 107 -14.03 6.38 23.06
C ARG A 107 -13.63 6.05 24.49
N GLN A 108 -13.08 4.86 24.71
CA GLN A 108 -12.59 4.45 26.03
C GLN A 108 -11.51 5.40 26.53
N LYS A 109 -10.48 5.65 25.69
CA LYS A 109 -9.39 6.57 26.00
C LYS A 109 -9.86 7.99 26.32
N LEU A 110 -10.83 8.52 25.57
CA LEU A 110 -11.38 9.85 25.82
C LEU A 110 -12.14 9.93 27.16
N ASN A 111 -12.72 8.82 27.61
CA ASN A 111 -13.44 8.73 28.88
C ASN A 111 -12.55 8.32 30.07
N GLU A 112 -11.25 8.08 29.86
CA GLU A 112 -10.33 7.84 30.96
C GLU A 112 -10.26 9.09 31.87
N PRO A 113 -10.17 8.94 33.20
CA PRO A 113 -10.15 10.08 34.12
C PRO A 113 -9.06 11.10 33.77
N GLY A 114 -9.46 12.36 33.53
CA GLY A 114 -8.55 13.46 33.19
C GLY A 114 -8.11 13.51 31.73
N ALA A 115 -8.47 12.54 30.88
CA ALA A 115 -8.01 12.48 29.49
C ALA A 115 -8.62 13.59 28.62
N PHE A 116 -9.89 13.91 28.83
CA PHE A 116 -10.58 15.00 28.12
C PHE A 116 -10.00 16.36 28.50
N GLU A 117 -9.76 16.57 29.80
CA GLU A 117 -9.19 17.79 30.35
C GLU A 117 -7.71 17.98 29.94
N ASP A 118 -6.97 16.90 29.67
CA ASP A 118 -5.56 16.95 29.26
C ASP A 118 -5.38 17.25 27.75
N ILE A 119 -6.44 17.31 26.92
CA ILE A 119 -6.30 17.55 25.48
C ILE A 119 -5.55 18.87 25.19
N VAL A 120 -5.98 19.97 25.79
CA VAL A 120 -5.34 21.29 25.62
C VAL A 120 -3.97 21.33 26.29
N PRO A 121 -3.82 20.96 27.58
CA PRO A 121 -2.51 20.88 28.22
C PRO A 121 -1.49 20.02 27.47
N ALA A 122 -1.90 18.94 26.83
CA ALA A 122 -1.02 18.12 26.00
C ALA A 122 -0.53 18.85 24.75
N LEU A 123 -1.41 19.62 24.10
CA LEU A 123 -1.02 20.45 22.95
C LEU A 123 -0.08 21.58 23.37
N GLU A 124 -0.32 22.22 24.52
CA GLU A 124 0.55 23.26 25.09
C GLU A 124 1.93 22.71 25.45
N ARG A 125 2.02 21.50 26.05
CA ARG A 125 3.31 20.82 26.29
C ARG A 125 4.08 20.60 24.98
N HIS A 126 3.39 20.11 23.95
CA HIS A 126 3.97 19.92 22.62
C HIS A 126 4.44 21.25 21.99
N GLU A 127 3.71 22.34 22.21
CA GLU A 127 4.11 23.67 21.77
C GLU A 127 5.35 24.16 22.54
N ALA A 128 5.39 23.97 23.85
CA ALA A 128 6.54 24.31 24.69
C ALA A 128 7.81 23.53 24.26
N GLU A 129 7.70 22.22 24.03
CA GLU A 129 8.79 21.38 23.52
C GLU A 129 9.30 21.86 22.15
N PHE A 130 8.40 22.29 21.26
CA PHE A 130 8.78 22.87 19.97
C PHE A 130 9.60 24.15 20.17
N TRP A 131 9.17 25.05 21.06
CA TRP A 131 9.88 26.30 21.33
C TRP A 131 11.19 26.11 22.09
N GLU A 132 11.28 25.12 22.98
CA GLU A 132 12.53 24.72 23.61
C GLU A 132 13.55 24.27 22.55
N LYS A 133 13.11 23.44 21.60
CA LYS A 133 13.98 22.88 20.56
C LYS A 133 14.37 23.87 19.47
N TYR A 134 13.44 24.75 19.06
CA TYR A 134 13.63 25.60 17.86
C TYR A 134 13.60 27.11 18.15
N GLY A 135 13.25 27.53 19.36
CA GLY A 135 13.01 28.94 19.68
C GLY A 135 14.24 29.82 19.53
N ALA A 136 15.42 29.35 19.95
CA ALA A 136 16.67 30.11 19.77
C ALA A 136 16.92 30.41 18.28
N MET A 137 16.81 29.40 17.42
CA MET A 137 17.00 29.54 15.98
C MET A 137 15.95 30.44 15.31
N LEU A 138 14.69 30.40 15.77
CA LEU A 138 13.60 31.19 15.18
C LEU A 138 13.54 32.64 15.68
N ASN A 139 14.16 32.94 16.82
CA ASN A 139 14.20 34.28 17.41
C ASN A 139 15.47 35.07 17.05
N GLU A 140 16.52 34.40 16.58
CA GLU A 140 17.72 35.06 16.07
C GLU A 140 17.45 35.80 14.76
N PRO A 141 18.01 37.02 14.57
CA PRO A 141 17.95 37.71 13.29
C PRO A 141 18.49 36.84 12.16
N GLU A 142 17.79 36.80 11.02
CA GLU A 142 18.26 36.06 9.85
C GLU A 142 19.60 36.66 9.35
N PRO A 143 20.67 35.85 9.22
CA PRO A 143 21.91 36.29 8.59
C PRO A 143 21.64 36.79 7.17
N PHE A 144 22.35 37.85 6.78
CA PHE A 144 22.20 38.43 5.44
C PHE A 144 22.55 37.45 4.31
N ASP A 145 23.46 36.53 4.58
CA ASP A 145 24.00 35.50 3.67
C ASP A 145 23.33 34.12 3.84
N LEU A 146 22.17 34.05 4.50
CA LEU A 146 21.47 32.79 4.72
C LEU A 146 21.06 32.12 3.39
N ASP A 147 21.34 30.82 3.29
CA ASP A 147 20.97 29.98 2.15
C ASP A 147 19.45 30.03 1.87
N PRO A 148 18.99 30.12 0.61
CA PRO A 148 17.57 30.18 0.28
C PRO A 148 16.72 29.02 0.83
N LYS A 149 17.25 27.79 0.86
CA LYS A 149 16.51 26.63 1.41
C LYS A 149 16.39 26.74 2.92
N GLU A 150 17.43 27.21 3.58
CA GLU A 150 17.41 27.45 5.02
C GLU A 150 16.43 28.58 5.39
N ARG A 151 16.38 29.65 4.59
CA ARG A 151 15.39 30.72 4.73
C ARG A 151 13.96 30.19 4.58
N GLU A 152 13.71 29.40 3.54
CA GLU A 152 12.41 28.74 3.33
C GLU A 152 12.06 27.80 4.51
N ARG A 153 13.03 27.02 5.00
CA ARG A 153 12.84 26.16 6.16
C ARG A 153 12.43 26.95 7.40
N ARG A 154 13.12 28.06 7.71
CA ARG A 154 12.79 28.94 8.84
C ARG A 154 11.41 29.58 8.67
N ALA A 155 11.08 30.08 7.48
CA ALA A 155 9.76 30.63 7.18
C ALA A 155 8.64 29.59 7.39
N ASN A 156 8.83 28.36 6.88
CA ASN A 156 7.90 27.25 7.07
C ASN A 156 7.75 26.85 8.54
N MET A 157 8.84 26.85 9.31
CA MET A 157 8.79 26.59 10.75
C MET A 157 8.05 27.67 11.52
N ARG A 158 8.20 28.94 11.14
CA ARG A 158 7.50 30.07 11.77
C ARG A 158 6.00 30.03 11.47
N ALA A 159 5.64 29.80 10.20
CA ALA A 159 4.25 29.55 9.82
C ALA A 159 3.65 28.33 10.55
N ASN A 160 4.46 27.29 10.79
CA ASN A 160 4.04 26.14 11.59
C ASN A 160 3.80 26.52 13.06
N ALA A 161 4.66 27.34 13.66
CA ALA A 161 4.49 27.83 15.03
C ALA A 161 3.19 28.63 15.16
N ASP A 162 2.92 29.55 14.23
CA ASP A 162 1.68 30.34 14.22
C ASP A 162 0.44 29.44 14.10
N ARG A 163 0.49 28.41 13.24
CA ARG A 163 -0.58 27.41 13.10
C ARG A 163 -0.78 26.59 14.37
N ARG A 164 0.28 26.25 15.10
CA ARG A 164 0.18 25.50 16.37
C ARG A 164 -0.52 26.32 17.44
N ALA A 165 -0.13 27.58 17.62
CA ALA A 165 -0.77 28.48 18.56
C ALA A 165 -2.25 28.75 18.20
N ALA A 166 -2.56 28.91 16.90
CA ALA A 166 -3.94 29.04 16.43
C ALA A 166 -4.75 27.77 16.70
N ARG A 167 -4.17 26.58 16.46
CA ARG A 167 -4.81 25.29 16.72
C ARG A 167 -5.19 25.14 18.19
N ILE A 168 -4.32 25.51 19.13
CA ILE A 168 -4.64 25.41 20.57
C ILE A 168 -5.89 26.24 20.89
N ARG A 169 -5.94 27.50 20.46
CA ARG A 169 -7.11 28.38 20.67
C ARG A 169 -8.39 27.83 20.04
N GLU A 170 -8.28 27.25 18.84
CA GLU A 170 -9.43 26.62 18.19
C GLU A 170 -9.92 25.39 18.94
N VAL A 171 -9.01 24.55 19.45
CA VAL A 171 -9.34 23.37 20.24
C VAL A 171 -9.95 23.78 21.58
N GLU A 172 -9.41 24.78 22.26
CA GLU A 172 -9.99 25.36 23.48
C GLU A 172 -11.45 25.80 23.26
N ALA A 173 -11.70 26.55 22.18
CA ALA A 173 -13.05 26.99 21.84
C ALA A 173 -13.99 25.81 21.54
N LEU A 174 -13.49 24.78 20.84
CA LEU A 174 -14.26 23.57 20.55
C LEU A 174 -14.63 22.83 21.84
N LEU A 175 -13.69 22.64 22.77
CA LEU A 175 -13.94 21.93 24.04
C LEU A 175 -14.83 22.76 24.97
N ALA A 176 -14.68 24.09 25.00
CA ALA A 176 -15.55 24.96 25.77
C ALA A 176 -17.01 24.90 25.30
N ALA A 177 -17.23 24.79 23.99
CA ALA A 177 -18.56 24.60 23.41
C ALA A 177 -19.13 23.19 23.63
N ASN A 178 -18.28 22.21 23.94
CA ASN A 178 -18.64 20.80 24.09
C ASN A 178 -18.02 20.23 25.39
N PRO A 179 -18.53 20.61 26.57
CA PRO A 179 -17.80 20.48 27.84
C PRO A 179 -17.70 19.04 28.39
N THR A 180 -18.12 18.04 27.63
CA THR A 180 -18.04 16.63 28.03
C THR A 180 -17.59 15.75 26.86
N PRO A 181 -16.96 14.59 27.13
CA PRO A 181 -16.62 13.62 26.08
C PRO A 181 -17.80 13.26 25.18
N ALA A 182 -18.98 13.05 25.77
CA ALA A 182 -20.20 12.70 25.03
C ALA A 182 -20.64 13.82 24.08
N ALA A 183 -20.69 15.07 24.58
CA ALA A 183 -21.07 16.23 23.76
C ALA A 183 -20.06 16.48 22.62
N LEU A 184 -18.75 16.33 22.90
CA LEU A 184 -17.72 16.45 21.86
C LEU A 184 -17.92 15.39 20.79
N ILE A 185 -18.07 14.13 21.17
CA ILE A 185 -18.29 13.04 20.23
C ILE A 185 -19.55 13.28 19.38
N GLU A 186 -20.66 13.63 20.00
CA GLU A 186 -21.91 13.94 19.30
C GLU A 186 -21.71 15.06 18.27
N ARG A 187 -21.06 16.16 18.67
CA ARG A 187 -20.73 17.27 17.75
C ARG A 187 -19.86 16.84 16.59
N LEU A 188 -18.84 16.02 16.82
CA LEU A 188 -17.92 15.53 15.80
C LEU A 188 -18.59 14.52 14.85
N GLU A 189 -19.45 13.66 15.38
CA GLU A 189 -20.26 12.74 14.58
C GLU A 189 -21.26 13.50 13.70
N HIS A 190 -21.83 14.60 14.21
CA HIS A 190 -22.71 15.50 13.45
C HIS A 190 -21.99 16.31 12.36
N GLU A 191 -20.67 16.51 12.45
CA GLU A 191 -19.86 17.16 11.40
C GLU A 191 -19.72 16.30 10.11
N GLN A 192 -20.33 15.11 10.14
CA GLN A 192 -20.77 14.24 9.04
C GLN A 192 -20.12 14.47 7.68
N SER A 193 -19.31 13.50 7.25
CA SER A 193 -18.82 13.41 5.87
C SER A 193 -19.83 12.83 4.89
N GLU A 194 -21.01 12.33 5.29
CA GLU A 194 -21.94 11.66 4.37
C GLU A 194 -22.48 12.57 3.26
N GLY A 195 -23.01 13.74 3.61
CA GLY A 195 -23.48 14.71 2.61
C GLY A 195 -22.35 15.15 1.68
N TRP A 196 -21.14 15.32 2.23
CA TRP A 196 -19.95 15.61 1.44
C TRP A 196 -19.52 14.44 0.55
N ARG A 197 -19.57 13.19 1.03
CA ARG A 197 -19.23 11.99 0.25
C ARG A 197 -20.18 11.80 -0.91
N ALA A 198 -21.49 12.02 -0.69
CA ALA A 198 -22.49 11.99 -1.75
C ALA A 198 -22.23 13.09 -2.78
N GLN A 199 -22.08 14.34 -2.34
CA GLN A 199 -21.76 15.47 -3.23
C GLN A 199 -20.46 15.24 -4.02
N ALA A 200 -19.40 14.78 -3.35
CA ALA A 200 -18.12 14.47 -3.95
C ALA A 200 -18.21 13.31 -4.95
N ALA A 201 -18.99 12.28 -4.64
CA ALA A 201 -19.25 11.16 -5.56
C ALA A 201 -20.00 11.62 -6.81
N ASP A 202 -21.04 12.44 -6.66
CA ASP A 202 -21.80 12.98 -7.79
C ASP A 202 -20.94 13.90 -8.66
N HIS A 203 -20.13 14.75 -8.05
CA HIS A 203 -19.19 15.63 -8.75
C HIS A 203 -18.13 14.84 -9.52
N LEU A 204 -17.55 13.81 -8.88
CA LEU A 204 -16.55 12.95 -9.50
C LEU A 204 -17.15 12.09 -10.63
N GLU A 205 -18.37 11.58 -10.47
CA GLU A 205 -19.10 10.85 -11.51
C GLU A 205 -19.42 11.75 -12.71
N SER A 206 -19.84 12.99 -12.46
CA SER A 206 -20.05 14.01 -13.49
C SER A 206 -18.76 14.26 -14.28
N TYR A 207 -17.64 14.53 -13.61
CA TYR A 207 -16.35 14.71 -14.28
C TYR A 207 -15.90 13.46 -15.05
N ARG A 208 -16.02 12.28 -14.43
CA ARG A 208 -15.69 11.00 -15.09
C ARG A 208 -16.50 10.79 -16.37
N SER A 209 -17.76 11.23 -16.41
CA SER A 209 -18.61 11.12 -17.61
C SER A 209 -18.14 11.98 -18.79
N THR A 210 -17.33 13.03 -18.55
CA THR A 210 -16.82 13.89 -19.62
C THR A 210 -15.62 13.29 -20.36
N ILE A 211 -15.01 12.24 -19.81
CA ILE A 211 -13.86 11.56 -20.43
C ILE A 211 -14.39 10.52 -21.43
N ALA A 212 -14.06 10.72 -22.71
CA ALA A 212 -14.54 9.88 -23.81
C ALA A 212 -13.84 8.51 -23.83
N HIS A 213 -14.59 7.45 -24.19
CA HIS A 213 -14.10 6.07 -24.15
C HIS A 213 -13.05 5.75 -25.24
N ASP A 214 -13.11 6.46 -26.37
CA ASP A 214 -12.19 6.35 -27.49
C ASP A 214 -10.82 7.01 -27.20
N ALA A 215 -10.76 7.94 -26.25
CA ALA A 215 -9.52 8.62 -25.84
C ALA A 215 -8.77 7.94 -24.69
N LEU A 216 -9.23 6.77 -24.20
CA LEU A 216 -8.68 6.17 -22.97
C LEU A 216 -7.20 5.77 -23.09
N ASP A 217 -6.76 5.38 -24.28
CA ASP A 217 -5.38 4.94 -24.49
C ASP A 217 -4.47 6.11 -24.93
N ASP A 218 -5.02 7.33 -25.03
CA ASP A 218 -4.24 8.54 -25.33
C ASP A 218 -3.35 8.94 -24.13
N PRO A 219 -2.16 9.50 -24.38
CA PRO A 219 -1.28 10.02 -23.33
C PRO A 219 -1.97 11.13 -22.52
N ILE A 220 -1.77 11.10 -21.21
CA ILE A 220 -2.20 12.18 -20.32
C ILE A 220 -1.03 13.12 -20.02
N THR A 221 -1.27 14.42 -20.07
CA THR A 221 -0.24 15.43 -19.79
C THR A 221 -0.32 15.95 -18.35
N THR A 222 0.74 16.63 -17.90
CA THR A 222 0.72 17.35 -16.61
C THR A 222 -0.40 18.40 -16.57
N ASP A 223 -0.66 19.09 -17.68
CA ASP A 223 -1.73 20.10 -17.75
C ASP A 223 -3.11 19.46 -17.61
N ASP A 224 -3.32 18.26 -18.15
CA ASP A 224 -4.57 17.51 -17.98
C ASP A 224 -4.78 17.08 -16.52
N MET A 225 -3.69 16.69 -15.85
CA MET A 225 -3.72 16.37 -14.43
C MET A 225 -4.02 17.60 -13.56
N GLU A 226 -3.42 18.75 -13.84
CA GLU A 226 -3.71 19.98 -13.10
C GLU A 226 -5.14 20.47 -13.33
N LYS A 227 -5.65 20.41 -14.57
CA LYS A 227 -7.07 20.67 -14.87
C LYS A 227 -7.99 19.72 -14.11
N THR A 228 -7.65 18.41 -14.09
CA THR A 228 -8.41 17.41 -13.33
C THR A 228 -8.48 17.77 -11.85
N LYS A 229 -7.34 18.10 -11.24
CA LYS A 229 -7.29 18.50 -9.82
C LYS A 229 -8.07 19.78 -9.57
N GLN A 230 -8.00 20.75 -10.48
CA GLN A 230 -8.75 22.00 -10.36
C GLN A 230 -10.26 21.75 -10.41
N VAL A 231 -10.73 20.92 -11.33
CA VAL A 231 -12.16 20.57 -11.44
C VAL A 231 -12.62 19.81 -10.19
N LEU A 232 -11.86 18.83 -9.72
CA LEU A 232 -12.23 17.98 -8.58
C LEU A 232 -11.97 18.61 -7.21
N GLY A 233 -11.32 19.79 -7.15
CA GLY A 233 -11.00 20.47 -5.90
C GLY A 233 -12.22 21.01 -5.16
N ASP A 234 -13.33 21.28 -5.87
CA ASP A 234 -14.66 21.44 -5.26
C ASP A 234 -15.25 20.02 -5.13
N PRO A 235 -15.62 19.51 -3.93
CA PRO A 235 -16.05 20.20 -2.73
C PRO A 235 -15.11 20.03 -1.52
N ASP A 236 -13.79 20.22 -1.68
CA ASP A 236 -12.85 20.09 -0.56
C ASP A 236 -13.28 20.93 0.65
N ARG A 237 -13.22 20.34 1.85
CA ARG A 237 -13.56 21.03 3.11
C ARG A 237 -12.76 20.49 4.28
N GLU A 238 -12.72 21.25 5.35
CA GLU A 238 -12.11 20.82 6.61
C GLU A 238 -13.19 20.52 7.65
N ILE A 239 -13.00 19.44 8.40
CA ILE A 239 -13.86 19.06 9.52
C ILE A 239 -13.01 18.85 10.76
N TRP A 240 -13.64 18.94 11.93
CA TRP A 240 -13.06 18.36 13.14
C TRP A 240 -13.24 16.85 13.19
N ALA A 241 -12.22 16.15 13.68
CA ALA A 241 -12.27 14.73 13.96
C ALA A 241 -11.45 14.39 15.21
N LEU A 242 -11.73 13.23 15.83
CA LEU A 242 -10.79 12.65 16.79
C LEU A 242 -9.54 12.16 16.07
N GLY A 243 -8.39 12.39 16.70
CA GLY A 243 -7.09 11.89 16.28
C GLY A 243 -6.35 11.24 17.44
N TRP A 244 -5.18 10.68 17.15
CA TRP A 244 -4.26 10.20 18.16
C TRP A 244 -3.16 11.24 18.39
N GLY A 245 -2.99 11.67 19.63
CA GLY A 245 -1.83 12.45 20.06
C GLY A 245 -0.61 11.55 20.18
N TYR A 246 0.57 12.13 19.96
CA TYR A 246 1.84 11.46 20.25
C TYR A 246 2.38 11.99 21.58
N THR A 247 2.44 11.15 22.60
CA THR A 247 3.12 11.48 23.86
C THR A 247 4.07 10.35 24.20
N GLU A 248 5.35 10.66 24.38
CA GLU A 248 6.32 9.68 24.89
C GLU A 248 5.85 9.16 26.26
N GLY A 249 5.85 7.83 26.44
CA GLY A 249 5.62 7.19 27.75
C GLY A 249 4.17 7.00 28.22
N LYS A 250 3.15 7.60 27.58
CA LYS A 250 1.71 7.43 27.97
C LYS A 250 0.85 6.68 26.94
N GLY A 251 1.48 6.05 25.93
CA GLY A 251 0.77 5.50 24.77
C GLY A 251 0.22 6.61 23.87
N LEU A 252 -0.72 6.27 22.98
CA LEU A 252 -1.41 7.24 22.10
C LEU A 252 -2.63 7.83 22.83
N PRO A 253 -2.57 9.05 23.44
CA PRO A 253 -3.75 9.72 23.96
C PRO A 253 -4.68 10.16 22.82
N VAL A 254 -5.95 10.40 23.12
CA VAL A 254 -6.89 10.96 22.14
C VAL A 254 -6.70 12.47 22.09
N THR A 255 -6.77 13.03 20.89
CA THR A 255 -6.77 14.47 20.64
C THR A 255 -7.85 14.81 19.60
N VAL A 256 -7.98 16.09 19.26
CA VAL A 256 -8.80 16.56 18.15
C VAL A 256 -7.93 17.22 17.10
N GLU A 257 -8.29 17.03 15.84
CA GLU A 257 -7.57 17.58 14.69
C GLU A 257 -8.52 18.07 13.61
N ARG A 258 -8.04 19.04 12.84
CA ARG A 258 -8.64 19.42 11.56
C ARG A 258 -8.25 18.37 10.53
N ARG A 259 -9.23 17.69 9.99
CA ARG A 259 -9.06 16.74 8.90
C ARG A 259 -9.58 17.35 7.62
N LYS A 260 -8.72 17.43 6.61
CA LYS A 260 -9.13 17.79 5.26
C LYS A 260 -9.86 16.60 4.62
N LEU A 261 -11.06 16.86 4.13
CA LEU A 261 -11.81 15.98 3.25
C LEU A 261 -11.56 16.48 1.84
N SER A 262 -10.76 15.72 1.09
CA SER A 262 -10.37 16.10 -0.27
C SER A 262 -10.58 14.96 -1.26
N VAL A 263 -11.21 15.28 -2.38
CA VAL A 263 -11.35 14.35 -3.51
C VAL A 263 -10.00 14.14 -4.17
N VAL A 264 -9.23 15.22 -4.35
CA VAL A 264 -7.89 15.19 -4.95
C VAL A 264 -6.93 14.33 -4.12
N GLU A 265 -6.95 14.44 -2.79
CA GLU A 265 -6.09 13.59 -1.94
C GLU A 265 -6.51 12.11 -1.94
N GLN A 266 -7.81 11.81 -2.12
CA GLN A 266 -8.26 10.43 -2.31
C GLN A 266 -7.85 9.89 -3.68
N LEU A 267 -8.02 10.68 -4.74
CA LEU A 267 -7.58 10.35 -6.08
C LEU A 267 -6.07 10.06 -6.12
N ASN A 268 -5.25 10.95 -5.55
CA ASN A 268 -3.79 10.80 -5.51
C ASN A 268 -3.35 9.51 -4.77
N ARG A 269 -4.12 9.05 -3.78
CA ARG A 269 -3.85 7.75 -3.12
C ARG A 269 -4.17 6.56 -4.03
N ASN A 270 -5.17 6.70 -4.89
CA ASN A 270 -5.64 5.64 -5.78
C ASN A 270 -4.86 5.57 -7.11
N ILE A 271 -4.27 6.69 -7.56
CA ILE A 271 -3.50 6.78 -8.82
C ILE A 271 -2.42 5.70 -8.94
N PRO A 272 -1.48 5.51 -7.97
CA PRO A 272 -0.40 4.56 -8.16
C PRO A 272 -0.88 3.13 -8.39
N THR A 273 -1.90 2.71 -7.64
CA THR A 273 -2.47 1.35 -7.76
C THR A 273 -3.18 1.17 -9.10
N ALA A 274 -3.96 2.17 -9.54
CA ALA A 274 -4.64 2.12 -10.83
C ALA A 274 -3.64 2.11 -12.00
N SER A 275 -2.64 3.01 -11.98
CA SER A 275 -1.60 3.08 -13.01
C SER A 275 -0.80 1.77 -13.12
N ILE A 276 -0.47 1.13 -12.00
CA ILE A 276 0.19 -0.19 -12.01
C ILE A 276 -0.71 -1.26 -12.63
N ALA A 277 -2.01 -1.25 -12.33
CA ALA A 277 -2.96 -2.20 -12.90
C ALA A 277 -3.12 -2.02 -14.42
N VAL A 278 -3.17 -0.77 -14.91
CA VAL A 278 -3.15 -0.48 -16.36
C VAL A 278 -1.82 -0.94 -16.97
N ALA A 279 -0.68 -0.55 -16.41
CA ALA A 279 0.63 -0.91 -16.96
C ALA A 279 0.82 -2.43 -17.02
N THR A 280 0.36 -3.16 -16.00
CA THR A 280 0.40 -4.63 -15.98
C THR A 280 -0.41 -5.23 -17.13
N ARG A 281 -1.61 -4.71 -17.43
CA ARG A 281 -2.41 -5.18 -18.58
C ARG A 281 -1.78 -4.79 -19.92
N TYR A 282 -1.23 -3.58 -20.03
CA TYR A 282 -0.61 -3.10 -21.26
C TYR A 282 0.69 -3.82 -21.59
N TYR A 283 1.41 -4.32 -20.59
CA TYR A 283 2.73 -4.93 -20.77
C TYR A 283 2.70 -6.12 -21.75
N PHE A 284 1.59 -6.87 -21.79
CA PHE A 284 1.43 -8.06 -22.63
C PHE A 284 0.81 -7.78 -24.01
N ASP A 285 0.34 -6.56 -24.24
CA ASP A 285 -0.18 -6.13 -25.54
C ASP A 285 0.95 -5.43 -26.30
N PRO A 286 1.42 -5.96 -27.45
CA PRO A 286 2.56 -5.38 -28.17
C PRO A 286 2.35 -3.92 -28.61
N ILE A 287 1.10 -3.51 -28.86
CA ILE A 287 0.78 -2.14 -29.27
C ILE A 287 0.76 -1.25 -28.03
N LYS A 288 0.08 -1.67 -26.95
CA LYS A 288 -0.09 -0.86 -25.74
C LYS A 288 1.13 -0.83 -24.83
N ARG A 289 2.02 -1.81 -24.92
CA ARG A 289 3.28 -1.83 -24.17
C ARG A 289 4.12 -0.59 -24.43
N ASN A 290 4.08 -0.07 -25.66
CA ASN A 290 4.81 1.15 -26.05
C ASN A 290 4.25 2.43 -25.39
N LEU A 291 3.04 2.38 -24.81
CA LEU A 291 2.44 3.48 -24.07
C LEU A 291 2.96 3.54 -22.62
N ILE A 292 3.55 2.45 -22.11
CA ILE A 292 4.09 2.40 -20.75
C ILE A 292 5.45 3.11 -20.75
N PRO A 293 5.69 4.09 -19.86
CA PRO A 293 7.00 4.72 -19.74
C PRO A 293 8.09 3.68 -19.45
N ALA A 294 9.22 3.74 -20.17
CA ALA A 294 10.31 2.76 -20.03
C ALA A 294 10.82 2.57 -18.58
N PRO A 295 10.95 3.62 -17.73
CA PRO A 295 11.30 3.45 -16.32
C PRO A 295 10.27 2.63 -15.52
N VAL A 296 8.98 2.75 -15.87
CA VAL A 296 7.89 1.98 -15.25
C VAL A 296 7.98 0.52 -15.67
N VAL A 297 8.25 0.24 -16.95
CA VAL A 297 8.49 -1.14 -17.43
C VAL A 297 9.65 -1.78 -16.67
N ALA A 298 10.79 -1.10 -16.57
CA ALA A 298 11.96 -1.62 -15.87
C ALA A 298 11.67 -1.89 -14.38
N ALA A 299 10.94 -0.98 -13.71
CA ALA A 299 10.56 -1.16 -12.32
C ALA A 299 9.57 -2.31 -12.10
N LEU A 300 8.58 -2.47 -13.00
CA LEU A 300 7.63 -3.58 -12.97
C LEU A 300 8.33 -4.92 -13.16
N GLU A 301 9.19 -5.04 -14.18
CA GLU A 301 9.94 -6.26 -14.43
C GLU A 301 10.86 -6.63 -13.25
N ALA A 302 11.55 -5.66 -12.65
CA ALA A 302 12.37 -5.90 -11.46
C ALA A 302 11.53 -6.34 -10.25
N GLY A 303 10.32 -5.82 -10.10
CA GLY A 303 9.37 -6.22 -9.07
C GLY A 303 8.69 -7.57 -9.34
N TRP A 304 8.54 -7.99 -10.59
CA TRP A 304 8.01 -9.30 -10.98
C TRP A 304 9.02 -10.44 -10.77
N ARG A 305 10.31 -10.12 -10.77
CA ARG A 305 11.41 -11.04 -10.46
C ARG A 305 11.65 -11.23 -8.95
N GLN A 306 10.85 -10.61 -8.09
CA GLN A 306 11.00 -10.78 -6.64
C GLN A 306 10.46 -12.13 -6.18
N LEU A 307 11.15 -12.75 -5.23
CA LEU A 307 10.69 -13.92 -4.50
C LEU A 307 10.33 -13.49 -3.07
N SER A 308 9.09 -13.70 -2.64
CA SER A 308 8.67 -13.38 -1.27
C SER A 308 9.52 -14.18 -0.29
N GLU A 309 10.23 -13.49 0.61
CA GLU A 309 11.14 -14.11 1.57
C GLU A 309 12.13 -15.10 0.93
N ASN A 310 12.59 -14.76 -0.28
CA ASN A 310 13.55 -15.58 -1.02
C ASN A 310 13.03 -17.00 -1.35
N ARG A 311 11.71 -17.21 -1.27
CA ARG A 311 11.05 -18.50 -1.48
C ARG A 311 10.49 -18.60 -2.90
N PRO A 312 10.99 -19.52 -3.74
CA PRO A 312 10.46 -19.74 -5.08
C PRO A 312 9.25 -20.68 -5.07
N HIS A 313 8.49 -20.63 -6.14
CA HIS A 313 7.63 -21.76 -6.54
C HIS A 313 8.49 -22.88 -7.09
N ARG A 314 8.20 -24.15 -6.80
CA ARG A 314 9.01 -25.27 -7.32
C ARG A 314 8.24 -26.58 -7.39
N MET A 315 8.77 -27.53 -8.15
CA MET A 315 8.35 -28.93 -8.16
C MET A 315 9.53 -29.80 -7.71
N GLY A 316 9.30 -30.71 -6.77
CA GLY A 316 10.38 -31.53 -6.24
C GLY A 316 11.34 -30.78 -5.31
N GLY A 317 12.30 -31.56 -4.82
CA GLY A 317 13.38 -31.11 -3.97
C GLY A 317 13.02 -30.93 -2.50
N TYR A 318 13.89 -30.24 -1.75
CA TYR A 318 13.62 -29.99 -0.33
C TYR A 318 12.55 -28.92 -0.16
N HIS A 319 11.65 -29.21 0.77
CA HIS A 319 10.72 -28.25 1.34
C HIS A 319 11.48 -27.05 1.86
N ASP A 320 11.10 -25.86 1.42
CA ASP A 320 11.57 -24.63 2.01
C ASP A 320 10.44 -24.15 2.92
N GLY A 321 10.54 -24.42 4.21
CA GLY A 321 9.49 -24.10 5.17
C GLY A 321 9.56 -22.67 5.68
N LEU A 322 8.40 -22.12 6.03
CA LEU A 322 8.29 -20.84 6.72
C LEU A 322 8.37 -21.05 8.24
N GLN A 323 7.64 -22.04 8.75
CA GLN A 323 7.60 -22.42 10.16
C GLN A 323 8.39 -23.70 10.43
N SER A 324 8.41 -24.64 9.48
CA SER A 324 9.20 -25.86 9.60
C SER A 324 10.57 -25.75 8.92
N ASP A 325 11.50 -26.60 9.35
CA ASP A 325 12.83 -26.71 8.75
C ASP A 325 12.80 -27.55 7.48
N ALA A 326 13.63 -27.20 6.49
CA ALA A 326 13.92 -28.09 5.38
C ALA A 326 14.54 -29.39 5.92
N GLN A 327 14.01 -30.55 5.53
CA GLN A 327 14.54 -31.84 5.95
C GLN A 327 15.23 -32.55 4.79
N PRO A 328 16.51 -32.94 4.92
CA PRO A 328 17.21 -33.71 3.91
C PRO A 328 16.71 -35.16 3.92
N GLY A 329 16.74 -35.81 2.75
CA GLY A 329 16.22 -37.17 2.59
C GLY A 329 17.05 -38.26 3.28
N PRO A 330 16.53 -39.51 3.34
CA PRO A 330 15.24 -39.93 2.78
C PRO A 330 14.07 -39.51 3.68
N ALA A 331 13.19 -38.67 3.15
CA ALA A 331 11.94 -38.30 3.80
C ALA A 331 10.87 -39.35 3.50
N ASP A 332 9.94 -39.55 4.41
CA ASP A 332 8.76 -40.40 4.22
C ASP A 332 7.85 -39.86 3.09
N LYS A 333 8.00 -38.58 2.76
CA LYS A 333 7.27 -37.86 1.73
C LYS A 333 8.20 -37.03 0.85
N LEU A 334 7.84 -36.92 -0.41
CA LEU A 334 8.48 -36.08 -1.41
C LEU A 334 7.65 -34.81 -1.60
N LEU A 335 8.31 -33.66 -1.72
CA LEU A 335 7.65 -32.44 -2.18
C LEU A 335 7.25 -32.64 -3.65
N LEU A 336 5.95 -32.63 -3.93
CA LEU A 336 5.45 -32.54 -5.30
C LEU A 336 5.57 -31.11 -5.81
N MET A 337 5.12 -30.15 -4.99
CA MET A 337 5.01 -28.76 -5.42
C MET A 337 4.99 -27.82 -4.22
N GLN A 338 5.55 -26.64 -4.40
CA GLN A 338 5.51 -25.53 -3.45
C GLN A 338 5.07 -24.26 -4.17
N PHE A 339 4.15 -23.52 -3.55
CA PHE A 339 3.71 -22.21 -3.97
C PHE A 339 3.91 -21.20 -2.85
N ALA A 340 4.79 -20.22 -3.06
CA ALA A 340 4.98 -19.14 -2.11
C ALA A 340 3.91 -18.05 -2.29
N THR A 341 3.83 -17.12 -1.34
CA THR A 341 3.16 -15.85 -1.57
C THR A 341 3.86 -15.14 -2.71
N ASP A 342 3.06 -14.63 -3.64
CA ASP A 342 3.55 -13.99 -4.85
C ASP A 342 2.58 -12.86 -5.20
N TYR A 343 3.01 -11.66 -4.85
CA TYR A 343 2.25 -10.44 -5.12
C TYR A 343 2.04 -10.21 -6.63
N PRO A 344 3.05 -10.40 -7.51
CA PRO A 344 2.83 -10.49 -8.95
C PRO A 344 1.75 -11.45 -9.37
N MET A 345 1.55 -12.56 -8.66
CA MET A 345 0.48 -13.55 -8.84
C MET A 345 -0.85 -13.21 -8.13
N HIS A 346 -0.89 -12.22 -7.23
CA HIS A 346 -2.02 -11.99 -6.31
C HIS A 346 -2.28 -13.24 -5.47
N TRP A 347 -1.25 -14.06 -5.29
CA TRP A 347 -1.29 -15.21 -4.42
C TRP A 347 -0.80 -14.76 -3.06
N LEU A 348 -1.70 -14.78 -2.09
CA LEU A 348 -1.40 -14.47 -0.71
C LEU A 348 -1.92 -15.63 0.14
N TRP A 349 -1.01 -16.30 0.83
CA TRP A 349 -1.32 -17.48 1.62
C TRP A 349 -1.30 -17.13 3.10
N GLY A 350 -2.46 -16.82 3.69
CA GLY A 350 -2.51 -16.30 5.07
C GLY A 350 -1.74 -14.98 5.19
N ASP A 351 -0.92 -14.85 6.23
CA ASP A 351 0.04 -13.75 6.36
C ASP A 351 1.37 -14.11 5.67
N CYS A 352 1.48 -13.74 4.38
CA CYS A 352 2.69 -13.91 3.54
C CYS A 352 3.29 -15.34 3.49
N GLY A 353 2.45 -16.35 3.63
CA GLY A 353 2.84 -17.76 3.73
C GLY A 353 3.14 -18.49 2.42
N ALA A 354 3.13 -19.82 2.49
CA ALA A 354 3.30 -20.73 1.35
C ALA A 354 2.52 -22.03 1.53
N VAL A 355 2.14 -22.64 0.40
CA VAL A 355 1.48 -23.95 0.31
C VAL A 355 2.44 -24.99 -0.24
N TYR A 356 2.42 -26.17 0.35
CA TYR A 356 3.26 -27.30 -0.01
C TYR A 356 2.39 -28.54 -0.25
N CYS A 357 2.69 -29.28 -1.32
CA CYS A 357 2.04 -30.53 -1.64
C CYS A 357 3.06 -31.66 -1.51
N PHE A 358 2.74 -32.67 -0.71
CA PHE A 358 3.60 -33.80 -0.41
C PHE A 358 2.95 -35.11 -0.81
N ILE A 359 3.74 -36.10 -1.24
CA ILE A 359 3.28 -37.46 -1.53
C ILE A 359 4.30 -38.49 -1.09
N ARG A 360 3.86 -39.69 -0.71
CA ARG A 360 4.80 -40.80 -0.46
C ARG A 360 5.37 -41.32 -1.79
N PRO A 361 6.63 -41.79 -1.82
CA PRO A 361 7.22 -42.35 -3.04
C PRO A 361 6.39 -43.47 -3.70
N GLY A 362 5.85 -44.40 -2.90
CA GLY A 362 5.03 -45.50 -3.41
C GLY A 362 3.68 -45.05 -3.98
N ASP A 363 3.08 -44.01 -3.40
CA ASP A 363 1.83 -43.43 -3.90
C ASP A 363 2.08 -42.66 -5.22
N LEU A 364 3.24 -41.99 -5.33
CA LEU A 364 3.68 -41.36 -6.58
C LEU A 364 3.90 -42.38 -7.71
N GLU A 365 4.58 -43.49 -7.41
CA GLU A 365 4.81 -44.59 -8.36
C GLU A 365 3.48 -45.19 -8.85
N ALA A 366 2.52 -45.37 -7.94
CA ALA A 366 1.18 -45.85 -8.25
C ALA A 366 0.25 -44.78 -8.89
N ARG A 367 0.71 -43.53 -9.03
CA ARG A 367 -0.10 -42.37 -9.49
C ARG A 367 -1.37 -42.15 -8.66
N ALA A 368 -1.31 -42.46 -7.36
CA ALA A 368 -2.40 -42.29 -6.41
C ALA A 368 -2.46 -40.84 -5.90
N TRP A 369 -2.79 -39.89 -6.80
CA TRP A 369 -2.78 -38.45 -6.51
C TRP A 369 -3.78 -38.03 -5.42
N ASP A 370 -4.81 -38.83 -5.19
CA ASP A 370 -5.78 -38.66 -4.09
C ASP A 370 -5.16 -38.83 -2.69
N ARG A 371 -3.92 -39.36 -2.62
CA ARG A 371 -3.15 -39.54 -1.39
C ARG A 371 -2.17 -38.41 -1.09
N ALA A 372 -2.12 -37.38 -1.94
CA ALA A 372 -1.26 -36.22 -1.68
C ALA A 372 -1.80 -35.38 -0.50
N GLU A 373 -0.89 -34.77 0.25
CA GLU A 373 -1.20 -33.92 1.39
C GLU A 373 -0.83 -32.47 1.10
N PHE A 374 -1.71 -31.55 1.48
CA PHE A 374 -1.47 -30.11 1.37
C PHE A 374 -1.21 -29.50 2.74
N HIS A 375 -0.15 -28.72 2.83
CA HIS A 375 0.29 -28.03 4.04
C HIS A 375 0.34 -26.53 3.74
N LEU A 376 -0.16 -25.70 4.64
CA LEU A 376 -0.09 -24.24 4.57
C LEU A 376 0.67 -23.76 5.80
N GLU A 377 1.71 -22.96 5.57
CA GLU A 377 2.44 -22.25 6.64
C GLU A 377 2.36 -20.73 6.37
N CYS A 378 2.10 -19.93 7.40
CA CYS A 378 2.12 -18.46 7.38
C CYS A 378 2.72 -17.91 8.69
N HIS A 379 2.97 -16.60 8.77
CA HIS A 379 3.47 -15.96 10.01
C HIS A 379 2.51 -16.05 11.19
#